data_AF-A0A842SGU6-F1
#
_entry.id   AF-A0A842SGU6-F1
#
_cell.length_a   1.000
_cell.length_b   1.000
_cell.length_c   1.000
_cell.angle_alpha   90.00
_cell.angle_beta   90.00
_cell.angle_gamma   90.00
#
_symmetry.space_group_name_H-M   'P 1'
#
loop_
_entity.id
_entity.type
_entity.pdbx_description
1 polymer ?
#
loop_
_entity_poly.entity_id
_entity_poly.type
_entity_poly.pdbx_seq_one_letter_code
_entity_poly.pdbx_strand_id
1 'polypeptide(L)'
;MGFDAIELSGGVSWGWNTYGLDWSPCRTSYDNVYYLEVSRQLKQELETPLILTGGIKSLIVAEEIIESEDADYIGLCRPLLREPDLINRWRMGEKESSDCIYCSACLLIDGETMCTQLK
;
A
#
# COMPACT_ATOMS: atom_id res chain seq x y z
N MET A 1 -4.04 17.07 18.54
CA MET A 1 -3.66 17.60 17.20
C MET A 1 -4.93 17.80 16.37
N GLY A 2 -4.92 18.69 15.37
CA GLY A 2 -6.12 19.11 14.61
C GLY A 2 -6.25 18.50 13.21
N PHE A 3 -5.74 17.28 13.01
CA PHE A 3 -5.89 16.51 11.77
C PHE A 3 -6.93 15.42 11.99
N ASP A 4 -7.75 15.14 10.96
CA ASP A 4 -8.77 14.08 11.04
C ASP A 4 -8.17 12.67 10.83
N ALA A 5 -7.07 12.58 10.10
CA ALA A 5 -6.32 11.34 9.87
C ALA A 5 -4.89 11.66 9.41
N ILE A 6 -4.00 10.67 9.55
CA ILE A 6 -2.62 10.71 9.06
C ILE A 6 -2.41 9.51 8.13
N GLU A 7 -1.89 9.73 6.92
CA GLU A 7 -1.49 8.65 6.01
C GLU A 7 0.03 8.45 6.06
N LEU A 8 0.47 7.23 6.39
CA LEU A 8 1.89 6.86 6.43
C LEU A 8 2.35 6.36 5.05
N SER A 9 3.32 7.06 4.46
CA SER A 9 4.00 6.66 3.22
C SER A 9 5.51 6.85 3.33
N GLY A 10 6.29 6.24 2.41
CA GLY A 10 7.76 6.31 2.45
C GLY A 10 8.38 7.59 1.90
N GLY A 11 7.59 8.52 1.35
CA GLY A 11 8.08 9.75 0.73
C GLY A 11 8.91 9.53 -0.55
N VAL A 12 9.03 10.60 -1.36
CA VAL A 12 9.74 10.56 -2.66
C VAL A 12 11.27 10.45 -2.54
N SER A 13 11.86 10.92 -1.44
CA SER A 13 13.31 11.02 -1.26
C SER A 13 14.01 9.68 -1.04
N TRP A 14 13.34 8.70 -0.44
CA TRP A 14 13.91 7.37 -0.20
C TRP A 14 14.06 6.55 -1.49
N GLY A 15 13.17 6.74 -2.47
CA GLY A 15 13.31 6.17 -3.81
C GLY A 15 14.36 6.90 -4.66
N TRP A 16 14.36 8.24 -4.63
CA TRP A 16 15.12 9.06 -5.57
C TRP A 16 16.64 9.10 -5.33
N ASN A 17 17.09 9.29 -4.07
CA ASN A 17 18.52 9.45 -3.75
C ASN A 17 19.26 8.14 -3.48
N THR A 18 18.53 7.09 -3.10
CA THR A 18 19.13 5.81 -2.68
C THR A 18 19.22 4.79 -3.81
N TYR A 19 18.33 4.87 -4.81
CA TYR A 19 18.19 3.85 -5.86
C TYR A 19 18.05 4.42 -7.30
N GLY A 20 18.04 5.75 -7.48
CA GLY A 20 17.81 6.37 -8.80
C GLY A 20 16.36 6.19 -9.27
N LEU A 21 16.13 6.12 -10.59
CA LEU A 21 14.81 5.79 -11.18
C LEU A 21 14.33 4.36 -10.83
N ASP A 22 15.18 3.57 -10.17
CA ASP A 22 14.86 2.23 -9.76
C ASP A 22 14.07 2.25 -8.43
N TRP A 23 12.75 2.18 -8.53
CA TRP A 23 11.83 1.96 -7.40
C TRP A 23 11.94 0.53 -6.80
N SER A 24 13.12 -0.08 -6.91
CA SER A 24 13.50 -1.38 -6.33
C SER A 24 13.27 -1.58 -4.83
N PRO A 25 13.15 -0.57 -3.93
CA PRO A 25 12.71 -0.86 -2.55
C PRO A 25 11.29 -1.42 -2.48
N CYS A 26 10.44 -1.24 -3.50
CA CYS A 26 9.18 -2.00 -3.61
C CYS A 26 9.37 -3.50 -3.91
N ARG A 27 10.59 -3.94 -4.26
CA ARG A 27 10.96 -5.32 -4.59
C ARG A 27 11.64 -6.06 -3.42
N THR A 28 12.02 -5.38 -2.34
CA THR A 28 12.57 -6.05 -1.17
C THR A 28 11.41 -6.71 -0.41
N SER A 29 11.26 -8.02 -0.67
CA SER A 29 10.16 -8.93 -0.26
C SER A 29 8.77 -8.53 -0.76
N TYR A 30 8.30 -9.25 -1.78
CA TYR A 30 6.92 -9.18 -2.30
C TYR A 30 5.83 -9.49 -1.26
N ASP A 31 6.25 -9.98 -0.09
CA ASP A 31 5.38 -10.44 0.99
C ASP A 31 5.30 -9.49 2.20
N ASN A 32 6.04 -8.37 2.22
CA ASN A 32 6.09 -7.50 3.40
C ASN A 32 5.42 -6.14 3.17
N VAL A 33 4.63 -5.74 4.15
CA VAL A 33 4.04 -4.40 4.28
C VAL A 33 5.15 -3.42 4.65
N TYR A 34 5.49 -2.51 3.74
CA TYR A 34 6.76 -1.79 3.75
C TYR A 34 7.02 -0.99 5.03
N TYR A 35 5.96 -0.45 5.63
CA TYR A 35 6.04 0.47 6.76
C TYR A 35 5.37 -0.06 8.03
N LEU A 36 5.12 -1.38 8.13
CA LEU A 36 4.37 -1.97 9.25
C LEU A 36 5.00 -1.67 10.61
N GLU A 37 6.32 -1.83 10.73
CA GLU A 37 7.03 -1.56 11.98
C GLU A 37 6.96 -0.08 12.38
N VAL A 38 7.04 0.82 11.39
CA VAL A 38 6.88 2.26 11.65
C VAL A 38 5.44 2.58 12.04
N SER A 39 4.45 1.93 11.42
CA SER A 39 3.03 2.06 11.76
C SER A 39 2.77 1.69 13.21
N ARG A 40 3.33 0.57 13.67
CA ARG A 40 3.28 0.12 15.08
C ARG A 40 3.81 1.14 16.05
N GLN A 41 4.97 1.71 15.77
CA GLN A 41 5.59 2.71 16.62
C GLN A 41 4.76 4.00 16.66
N LEU A 42 4.20 4.42 15.52
CA LEU A 42 3.34 5.59 15.46
C LEU A 42 2.01 5.38 16.19
N LYS A 43 1.39 4.20 16.10
CA LYS A 43 0.13 3.89 16.79
C LYS A 43 0.24 3.97 18.31
N GLN A 44 1.43 3.76 18.88
CA GLN A 44 1.67 3.93 20.32
C GLN A 44 1.65 5.39 20.77
N GLU A 45 1.93 6.32 19.87
CA GLU A 45 2.10 7.75 20.17
C GLU A 45 0.96 8.62 19.62
N LEU A 46 0.15 8.11 18.68
CA LEU A 46 -0.89 8.86 17.99
C LEU A 46 -2.29 8.58 18.54
N GLU A 47 -2.98 9.64 18.95
CA GLU A 47 -4.44 9.63 19.15
C GLU A 47 -5.22 9.86 17.84
N THR A 48 -4.54 10.34 16.79
CA THR A 48 -5.15 10.61 15.47
C THR A 48 -5.18 9.32 14.63
N PRO A 49 -6.30 9.00 13.94
CA PRO A 49 -6.38 7.81 13.10
C PRO A 49 -5.26 7.72 12.07
N LEU A 50 -4.67 6.53 11.93
CA LEU A 50 -3.57 6.24 11.04
C LEU A 50 -4.02 5.36 9.87
N ILE A 51 -3.76 5.83 8.65
CA ILE A 51 -3.95 5.08 7.41
C ILE A 51 -2.59 4.52 6.97
N LEU A 52 -2.49 3.20 6.85
CA LEU A 52 -1.27 2.53 6.40
C LEU A 52 -1.37 2.16 4.92
N THR A 53 -0.40 2.63 4.12
CA THR A 53 -0.20 2.17 2.75
C THR A 53 1.16 1.44 2.59
N GLY A 54 1.45 0.94 1.40
CA GLY A 54 2.75 0.35 1.06
C GLY A 54 2.75 -1.18 1.06
N GLY A 55 2.68 -1.77 -0.13
CA GLY A 55 2.86 -3.22 -0.33
C GLY A 55 1.66 -4.09 0.07
N ILE A 56 0.55 -3.49 0.50
CA ILE A 56 -0.67 -4.23 0.87
C ILE A 56 -1.48 -4.53 -0.39
N LYS A 57 -1.78 -5.82 -0.61
CA LYS A 57 -2.61 -6.30 -1.74
C LYS A 57 -3.49 -7.50 -1.41
N SER A 58 -3.48 -7.96 -0.16
CA SER A 58 -4.21 -9.12 0.34
C SER A 58 -5.25 -8.64 1.36
N LEU A 59 -6.49 -9.15 1.25
CA LEU A 59 -7.51 -8.89 2.26
C LEU A 59 -7.09 -9.42 3.63
N ILE A 60 -6.51 -10.63 3.67
CA ILE A 60 -6.11 -11.28 4.92
C ILE A 60 -5.07 -10.42 5.65
N VAL A 61 -4.05 -9.94 4.92
CA VAL A 61 -3.02 -9.06 5.51
C VAL A 61 -3.62 -7.73 5.96
N ALA A 62 -4.56 -7.17 5.20
CA ALA A 62 -5.28 -5.96 5.61
C ALA A 62 -6.09 -6.16 6.90
N GLU A 63 -6.82 -7.28 7.01
CA GLU A 63 -7.57 -7.66 8.21
C GLU A 63 -6.64 -7.82 9.42
N GLU A 64 -5.52 -8.54 9.27
CA GLU A 64 -4.54 -8.76 10.34
C GLU A 64 -3.96 -7.45 10.91
N ILE A 65 -3.69 -6.46 10.05
CA ILE A 65 -3.17 -5.14 10.47
C ILE A 65 -4.20 -4.39 11.30
N ILE A 66 -5.47 -4.41 10.89
CA ILE A 66 -6.55 -3.74 11.62
C ILE A 66 -6.84 -4.45 12.94
N GLU A 67 -6.90 -5.79 12.94
CA GLU A 67 -7.13 -6.60 14.14
C GLU A 67 -6.00 -6.47 15.16
N SER A 68 -4.76 -6.26 14.71
CA SER A 68 -3.60 -6.02 15.57
C SER A 68 -3.47 -4.57 16.04
N GLU A 69 -4.39 -3.68 15.64
CA GLU A 69 -4.35 -2.23 15.91
C GLU A 69 -3.08 -1.55 15.38
N ASP A 70 -2.42 -2.15 14.39
CA ASP A 70 -1.20 -1.64 13.74
C ASP A 70 -1.51 -0.43 12.83
N ALA A 71 -2.76 -0.28 12.40
CA ALA A 71 -3.32 0.88 11.71
C ALA A 71 -4.85 0.92 11.90
N ASP A 72 -5.48 2.08 11.65
CA ASP A 72 -6.94 2.25 11.71
C ASP A 72 -7.60 2.06 10.34
N TYR A 73 -6.85 2.33 9.26
CA TYR A 73 -7.32 2.16 7.88
C TYR A 73 -6.19 1.67 6.96
N ILE A 74 -6.58 1.07 5.84
CA ILE A 74 -5.66 0.59 4.80
C ILE A 74 -5.79 1.46 3.55
N GLY A 75 -4.66 2.02 3.10
CA GLY A 75 -4.53 2.78 1.85
C GLY A 75 -4.07 1.89 0.70
N LEU A 76 -4.87 1.79 -0.36
CA LEU A 76 -4.56 0.99 -1.56
C LEU A 76 -4.41 1.90 -2.80
N CYS A 77 -3.46 1.55 -3.67
CA CYS A 77 -3.23 2.25 -4.93
C CYS A 77 -3.00 1.26 -6.09
N ARG A 78 -1.79 0.72 -6.24
CA ARG A 78 -1.43 -0.20 -7.35
C ARG A 78 -2.33 -1.44 -7.48
N PRO A 79 -2.82 -2.07 -6.38
CA PRO A 79 -3.82 -3.15 -6.49
C PRO A 79 -5.11 -2.71 -7.19
N LEU A 80 -5.60 -1.50 -6.91
CA LEU A 80 -6.82 -0.96 -7.54
C LEU A 80 -6.59 -0.55 -9.00
N LEU A 81 -5.37 -0.15 -9.36
CA LEU A 81 -5.02 0.08 -10.76
C LEU A 81 -5.03 -1.23 -11.58
N ARG A 82 -4.57 -2.33 -10.97
CA ARG A 82 -4.56 -3.66 -11.61
C ARG A 82 -5.97 -4.26 -11.67
N GLU A 83 -6.73 -4.14 -10.60
CA GLU A 83 -8.08 -4.69 -10.45
C GLU A 83 -9.01 -3.64 -9.82
N PRO A 84 -9.67 -2.80 -10.64
CA PRO A 84 -10.59 -1.75 -10.14
C PRO A 84 -11.77 -2.29 -9.33
N ASP A 85 -12.13 -3.56 -9.51
CA ASP A 85 -13.20 -4.27 -8.82
C ASP A 85 -12.73 -5.04 -7.57
N LEU A 86 -11.44 -4.97 -7.21
CA LEU A 86 -10.83 -5.73 -6.10
C LEU A 86 -11.64 -5.66 -4.80
N ILE A 87 -12.09 -4.47 -4.39
CA ILE A 87 -12.88 -4.30 -3.16
C ILE A 87 -14.23 -4.99 -3.23
N ASN A 88 -14.87 -4.99 -4.41
CA ASN A 88 -16.14 -5.68 -4.59
C ASN A 88 -15.94 -7.20 -4.54
N ARG A 89 -14.87 -7.73 -5.15
CA ARG A 89 -14.52 -9.15 -5.06
C ARG A 89 -14.30 -9.59 -3.62
N TRP A 90 -13.50 -8.82 -2.87
CA TRP A 90 -13.28 -9.05 -1.43
C TRP A 90 -14.59 -9.06 -0.63
N ARG A 91 -15.49 -8.10 -0.89
CA ARG A 91 -16.82 -8.06 -0.25
C ARG A 91 -17.70 -9.27 -0.60
N MET A 92 -17.53 -9.85 -1.77
CA MET A 92 -18.25 -11.05 -2.21
C MET A 92 -17.65 -12.35 -1.66
N GLY A 93 -16.54 -12.28 -0.92
CA GLY A 93 -15.86 -13.42 -0.31
C GLY A 93 -14.74 -14.02 -1.15
N GLU A 94 -14.43 -13.45 -2.31
CA GLU A 94 -13.22 -13.77 -3.09
C GLU A 94 -12.03 -13.13 -2.38
N LYS A 95 -11.30 -13.91 -1.57
CA LYS A 95 -10.20 -13.40 -0.71
C LYS A 95 -8.84 -13.39 -1.40
N GLU A 96 -8.80 -13.65 -2.70
CA GLU A 96 -7.57 -13.65 -3.49
C GLU A 96 -6.90 -12.28 -3.45
N SER A 97 -5.58 -12.31 -3.27
CA SER A 97 -4.75 -11.12 -3.38
C SER A 97 -4.79 -10.54 -4.79
N SER A 98 -4.52 -9.25 -4.91
CA SER A 98 -4.37 -8.66 -6.24
C SER A 98 -3.19 -9.25 -7.01
N ASP A 99 -3.33 -9.31 -8.33
CA ASP A 99 -2.32 -9.71 -9.29
C ASP A 99 -1.18 -8.69 -9.45
N CYS A 100 -1.27 -7.53 -8.78
CA CYS A 100 -0.22 -6.52 -8.86
C CYS A 100 1.13 -7.11 -8.45
N ILE A 101 2.13 -6.97 -9.33
CA ILE A 101 3.51 -7.43 -9.09
C ILE A 101 4.46 -6.28 -8.75
N TYR A 102 3.94 -5.10 -8.42
CA TYR A 102 4.79 -3.98 -8.01
C TYR A 102 5.87 -3.58 -9.03
N CYS A 103 5.61 -3.77 -10.33
CA CYS A 103 6.58 -3.50 -11.39
C CYS A 103 6.90 -2.01 -11.60
N SER A 104 6.12 -1.11 -10.99
CA SER A 104 6.21 0.35 -11.12
C SER A 104 6.01 0.90 -12.54
N ALA A 105 5.65 0.07 -13.52
CA ALA A 105 5.41 0.51 -14.90
C ALA A 105 4.22 1.48 -15.04
N CYS A 106 3.27 1.43 -14.10
CA CYS A 106 2.15 2.38 -14.00
C CYS A 106 2.58 3.83 -13.70
N LEU A 107 3.84 4.07 -13.30
CA LEU A 107 4.39 5.41 -13.07
C LEU A 107 5.10 6.00 -14.29
N LEU A 108 5.29 5.21 -15.37
CA LEU A 108 6.07 5.59 -16.54
C LEU A 108 5.20 6.11 -17.70
N ILE A 109 3.90 6.20 -17.51
CA ILE A 109 2.95 6.64 -18.54
C ILE A 109 2.75 8.14 -18.41
N ASP A 110 2.99 8.87 -19.49
CA ASP A 110 2.79 10.32 -19.54
C ASP A 110 1.29 10.65 -19.52
N GLY A 111 0.87 11.52 -18.59
CA GLY A 111 -0.49 12.03 -18.49
C GLY A 111 -1.57 11.09 -17.89
N GLU A 112 -1.31 9.78 -17.75
CA GLU A 112 -2.31 8.82 -17.23
C GLU A 112 -1.72 7.76 -16.30
N THR A 113 -2.21 7.65 -15.07
CA THR A 113 -1.82 6.58 -14.14
C THR A 113 -2.71 5.35 -14.36
N MET A 114 -2.22 4.34 -15.09
CA MET A 114 -2.94 3.08 -15.31
C MET A 114 -2.02 1.85 -15.22
N CYS A 115 -2.61 0.69 -14.91
CA CYS A 115 -1.85 -0.57 -14.97
C CYS A 115 -1.58 -0.95 -16.44
N THR A 116 -0.31 -1.29 -16.74
CA THR A 116 0.13 -1.71 -18.09
C THR A 116 0.26 -3.22 -18.24
N GLN A 117 0.03 -3.98 -17.17
CA GLN A 117 0.11 -5.43 -17.21
C GLN A 117 -1.12 -5.99 -17.93
N LEU A 118 -0.92 -6.86 -18.91
CA LEU A 118 -2.00 -7.62 -19.54
C LEU A 118 -2.66 -8.53 -18.49
N LYS A 119 -4.00 -8.66 -18.54
CA LYS A 119 -4.74 -9.57 -17.67
C LYS A 119 -4.41 -11.02 -18.00
#